data_AF-A0A5C0UJZ6-F1
#
_entry.id   AF-A0A5C0UJZ6-F1
#
_cell.length_a   1.000
_cell.length_b   1.000
_cell.length_c   1.000
_cell.angle_alpha   90.00
_cell.angle_beta   90.00
_cell.angle_gamma   90.00
#
_symmetry.space_group_name_H-M   'P 1'
#
loop_
_entity.id
_entity.type
_entity.pdbx_description
1 polymer ?
#
loop_
_entity_poly.entity_id
_entity_poly.type
_entity_poly.pdbx_seq_one_letter_code
_entity_poly.pdbx_strand_id
1 'polypeptide(L)'
;MARKDSKNFFYKKNNSLNKGFTKTKQDKRRGYNTNIGKILPPVEVVAAYEEMSPGSFAKILEMTYLEQQVKNSLSKQTAKNTYKARISGQICGCISCIAACFTTVKLAKMGAIIYSVCFFSACITTVLIVSIVSIYLKKSSQRQFTQTF
;
A
#
# COMPACT_ATOMS: atom_id res chain seq x y z
N MET A 1 33.59 -33.98 -16.07
CA MET A 1 33.71 -33.78 -14.60
C MET A 1 33.69 -32.27 -14.34
N ALA A 2 32.52 -31.63 -14.37
CA ALA A 2 32.39 -30.18 -14.32
C ALA A 2 31.35 -29.80 -13.26
N ARG A 3 31.79 -29.46 -12.04
CA ARG A 3 30.97 -28.88 -10.96
C ARG A 3 31.85 -28.54 -9.74
N LYS A 4 32.78 -27.58 -9.89
CA LYS A 4 33.42 -26.95 -8.73
C LYS A 4 33.66 -25.45 -8.88
N ASP A 5 33.71 -24.93 -10.11
CA ASP A 5 34.09 -23.53 -10.34
C ASP A 5 32.92 -22.52 -10.31
N SER A 6 31.67 -22.97 -10.44
CA SER A 6 30.50 -22.06 -10.40
C SER A 6 30.18 -21.51 -9.00
N LYS A 7 30.74 -22.12 -7.95
CA LYS A 7 30.53 -21.67 -6.56
C LYS A 7 31.47 -20.55 -6.15
N ASN A 8 32.57 -20.32 -6.87
CA ASN A 8 33.57 -19.32 -6.50
C ASN A 8 33.29 -17.92 -7.06
N PHE A 9 32.27 -17.78 -7.92
CA PHE A 9 31.91 -16.50 -8.55
C PHE A 9 31.28 -15.51 -7.56
N PHE A 10 30.51 -16.02 -6.58
CA PHE A 10 29.79 -15.20 -5.59
C PHE A 10 30.58 -14.93 -4.30
N TYR A 11 31.61 -15.72 -4.00
CA TYR A 11 32.34 -15.67 -2.72
C TYR A 11 33.71 -14.97 -2.80
N LYS A 12 34.17 -14.57 -3.99
CA LYS A 12 35.40 -13.78 -4.11
C LYS A 12 35.15 -12.35 -3.64
N LYS A 13 35.75 -12.00 -2.50
CA LYS A 13 35.67 -10.68 -1.81
C LYS A 13 36.11 -9.49 -2.68
N ASN A 14 36.70 -9.75 -3.85
CA ASN A 14 37.16 -8.76 -4.83
C ASN A 14 36.40 -8.82 -6.17
N ASN A 15 35.17 -9.34 -6.19
CA ASN A 15 34.33 -9.23 -7.37
C ASN A 15 33.83 -7.78 -7.49
N SER A 16 34.27 -7.06 -8.53
CA SER A 16 33.88 -5.66 -8.82
C SER A 16 32.36 -5.51 -8.99
N LEU A 17 31.65 -6.60 -9.31
CA LEU A 17 30.19 -6.67 -9.42
C LEU A 17 29.44 -6.53 -8.07
N ASN A 18 30.12 -6.68 -6.92
CA ASN A 18 29.49 -6.63 -5.60
C ASN A 18 29.74 -5.30 -4.85
N LYS A 19 30.38 -4.31 -5.48
CA LYS A 19 30.69 -3.00 -4.87
C LYS A 19 29.45 -2.10 -4.69
N GLY A 20 28.33 -2.41 -5.35
CA GLY A 20 27.10 -1.62 -5.27
C GLY A 20 26.19 -1.91 -4.08
N PHE A 21 26.39 -3.03 -3.38
CA PHE A 21 25.48 -3.51 -2.32
C PHE A 21 26.02 -3.33 -0.89
N THR A 22 27.09 -2.55 -0.70
CA THR A 22 27.57 -2.23 0.64
C THR A 22 26.71 -1.15 1.30
N LYS A 23 25.75 -1.61 2.11
CA LYS A 23 25.07 -0.93 3.23
C LYS A 23 25.17 0.61 3.23
N THR A 24 24.32 1.27 2.46
CA THR A 24 24.10 2.72 2.62
C THR A 24 23.15 2.92 3.80
N LYS A 25 23.66 3.50 4.89
CA LYS A 25 22.82 4.01 5.99
C LYS A 25 21.83 5.01 5.39
N GLN A 26 20.54 4.76 5.60
CA GLN A 26 19.43 5.60 5.14
C GLN A 26 19.46 6.93 5.92
N ASP A 27 20.14 7.93 5.38
CA ASP A 27 19.96 9.31 5.85
C ASP A 27 18.73 9.92 5.16
N LYS A 28 17.73 10.25 5.98
CA LYS A 28 16.52 10.95 5.56
C LYS A 28 16.86 12.39 5.19
N ARG A 29 17.14 12.68 3.92
CA ARG A 29 17.03 14.06 3.41
C ARG A 29 16.32 14.13 2.07
N ARG A 30 15.30 14.99 2.06
CA ARG A 30 14.48 15.41 0.91
C ARG A 30 15.39 15.87 -0.24
N GLY A 31 15.14 15.37 -1.44
CA GLY A 31 15.85 15.81 -2.64
C GLY A 31 15.42 14.96 -3.83
N TYR A 32 15.21 15.62 -4.95
CA TYR A 32 14.86 15.05 -6.25
C TYR A 32 15.55 13.70 -6.52
N ASN A 33 14.75 12.72 -6.97
CA ASN A 33 15.12 11.32 -7.06
C ASN A 33 16.11 11.06 -8.21
N THR A 34 17.42 11.22 -7.96
CA THR A 34 18.50 10.75 -8.86
C THR A 34 18.65 9.22 -8.88
N ASN A 35 17.80 8.47 -8.16
CA ASN A 35 17.83 7.00 -8.15
C ASN A 35 17.15 6.35 -9.37
N ILE A 36 16.81 7.09 -10.43
CA ILE A 36 16.38 6.47 -11.70
C ILE A 36 17.48 5.54 -12.24
N GLY A 37 18.75 5.86 -11.98
CA GLY A 37 19.90 4.99 -12.30
C GLY A 37 20.07 3.74 -11.40
N LYS A 38 19.26 3.54 -10.36
CA LYS A 38 19.30 2.34 -9.50
C LYS A 38 18.21 1.32 -9.79
N ILE A 39 17.26 1.65 -10.68
CA ILE A 39 16.13 0.77 -11.01
C ILE A 39 16.56 -0.28 -12.05
N LEU A 40 17.54 0.07 -12.89
CA LEU A 40 18.08 -0.82 -13.91
C LEU A 40 19.51 -1.22 -13.54
N PRO A 41 19.89 -2.50 -13.73
CA PRO A 41 21.27 -2.92 -13.57
C PRO A 41 22.18 -2.12 -14.52
N PRO A 42 23.46 -1.89 -14.15
CA PRO A 42 24.41 -1.14 -14.98
C PRO A 42 24.50 -1.75 -16.38
N VAL A 43 24.68 -0.91 -17.40
CA VAL A 43 24.69 -1.31 -18.82
C VAL A 43 25.74 -2.40 -19.09
N GLU A 44 26.88 -2.36 -18.40
CA GLU A 44 27.94 -3.37 -18.46
C GLU A 44 27.48 -4.76 -18.01
N VAL A 45 26.60 -4.81 -16.99
CA VAL A 45 26.03 -6.06 -16.49
C VAL A 45 25.00 -6.59 -17.48
N VAL A 46 24.18 -5.72 -18.06
CA VAL A 46 23.19 -6.10 -19.07
C VAL A 46 23.87 -6.68 -20.32
N ALA A 47 24.95 -6.05 -20.79
CA ALA A 47 25.72 -6.51 -21.94
C ALA A 47 26.33 -7.90 -21.70
N ALA A 48 26.91 -8.15 -20.52
CA ALA A 48 27.47 -9.45 -20.17
C ALA A 48 26.40 -10.57 -20.06
N TYR A 49 25.18 -10.23 -19.61
CA TYR A 49 24.05 -11.17 -19.57
C TYR A 49 23.51 -11.49 -20.96
N GLU A 50 23.47 -10.50 -21.86
CA GLU A 50 23.06 -10.67 -23.25
C GLU A 50 24.06 -11.52 -24.05
N GLU A 51 25.36 -11.37 -23.76
CA GLU A 51 26.44 -12.17 -24.35
C GLU A 51 26.40 -13.64 -23.90
N MET A 52 25.99 -13.91 -22.65
CA MET A 52 25.79 -15.28 -22.14
C MET A 52 24.49 -15.94 -22.62
N SER A 53 23.43 -15.17 -22.84
CA SER A 53 22.12 -15.68 -23.26
C SER A 53 21.36 -14.63 -24.06
N PRO A 54 21.47 -14.63 -25.41
CA PRO A 54 20.90 -13.61 -26.26
C PRO A 54 19.36 -13.59 -26.18
N GLY A 55 18.77 -12.40 -26.13
CA GLY A 55 17.33 -12.17 -26.00
C GLY A 55 16.78 -12.20 -24.58
N SER A 56 17.61 -12.52 -23.57
CA SER A 56 17.15 -12.64 -22.18
C SER A 56 16.77 -11.29 -21.58
N PHE A 57 17.50 -10.22 -21.90
CA PHE A 57 17.19 -8.89 -21.37
C PHE A 57 15.88 -8.35 -21.92
N ALA A 58 15.64 -8.53 -23.23
CA ALA A 58 14.37 -8.20 -23.86
C ALA A 58 13.20 -8.94 -23.20
N LYS A 59 13.40 -10.23 -22.89
CA LYS A 59 12.38 -11.03 -22.20
C LYS A 59 12.14 -10.58 -20.75
N ILE A 60 13.19 -10.21 -20.03
CA ILE A 60 13.09 -9.67 -18.65
C ILE A 60 12.35 -8.34 -18.65
N LEU A 61 12.64 -7.45 -19.60
CA LEU A 61 11.93 -6.18 -19.75
C LEU A 61 10.45 -6.39 -20.06
N GLU A 62 10.13 -7.31 -20.96
CA GLU A 62 8.74 -7.67 -21.29
C GLU A 62 7.99 -8.18 -20.04
N MET A 63 8.59 -9.12 -19.29
CA MET A 63 7.99 -9.64 -18.06
C MET A 63 7.83 -8.56 -16.98
N THR A 64 8.83 -7.70 -16.80
CA THR A 64 8.78 -6.60 -15.84
C THR A 64 7.67 -5.60 -16.20
N TYR A 65 7.51 -5.30 -17.49
CA TYR A 65 6.45 -4.42 -17.97
C TYR A 65 5.06 -5.02 -17.71
N LEU A 66 4.87 -6.31 -17.99
CA LEU A 66 3.63 -7.03 -17.70
C LEU A 66 3.32 -7.06 -16.19
N GLU A 67 4.30 -7.38 -15.35
CA GLU A 67 4.14 -7.34 -13.90
C GLU A 67 3.75 -5.95 -13.39
N GLN A 68 4.38 -4.90 -13.92
CA GLN A 68 4.10 -3.53 -13.52
C GLN A 68 2.69 -3.11 -13.96
N GLN A 69 2.24 -3.53 -15.14
CA GLN A 69 0.86 -3.31 -15.58
C GLN A 69 -0.15 -4.01 -14.67
N VAL A 70 0.10 -5.27 -14.29
CA VAL A 70 -0.77 -6.03 -13.39
C VAL A 70 -0.81 -5.40 -12.00
N LYS A 71 0.33 -5.01 -11.44
CA LYS A 71 0.39 -4.29 -10.14
C LYS A 71 -0.38 -2.97 -10.21
N ASN A 72 -0.22 -2.22 -11.29
CA ASN A 72 -0.93 -0.96 -11.50
C ASN A 72 -2.43 -1.15 -11.67
N SER A 73 -2.89 -2.18 -12.37
CA SER A 73 -4.32 -2.45 -12.56
C SER A 73 -4.98 -2.84 -11.23
N LEU A 74 -4.34 -3.71 -10.44
CA LEU A 74 -4.79 -4.08 -9.09
C LEU A 74 -4.82 -2.90 -8.14
N SER A 75 -3.79 -2.04 -8.17
CA SER A 75 -3.75 -0.81 -7.38
C SER A 75 -4.90 0.13 -7.75
N LYS A 76 -5.15 0.34 -9.04
CA LYS A 76 -6.28 1.15 -9.54
C LYS A 76 -7.63 0.56 -9.11
N GLN A 77 -7.80 -0.75 -9.16
CA GLN A 77 -9.04 -1.41 -8.72
C GLN A 77 -9.27 -1.25 -7.22
N THR A 78 -8.21 -1.42 -6.42
CA THR A 78 -8.26 -1.24 -4.96
C THR A 78 -8.58 0.21 -4.60
N ALA A 79 -7.99 1.18 -5.31
CA ALA A 79 -8.29 2.60 -5.15
C ALA A 79 -9.75 2.94 -5.52
N LYS A 80 -10.28 2.35 -6.61
CA LYS A 80 -11.69 2.52 -6.99
C LYS A 80 -12.64 1.95 -5.94
N ASN A 81 -12.35 0.77 -5.40
CA ASN A 81 -13.19 0.12 -4.39
C ASN A 81 -13.20 0.91 -3.07
N THR A 82 -12.03 1.38 -2.63
CA THR A 82 -11.92 2.22 -1.42
C THR A 82 -12.60 3.57 -1.59
N TYR A 83 -12.52 4.19 -2.78
CA TYR A 83 -13.25 5.41 -3.09
C TYR A 83 -14.77 5.21 -3.05
N LYS A 84 -15.28 4.15 -3.69
CA LYS A 84 -16.71 3.81 -3.66
C LYS A 84 -17.21 3.54 -2.23
N ALA A 85 -16.46 2.76 -1.45
CA ALA A 85 -16.78 2.47 -0.06
C ALA A 85 -16.78 3.73 0.82
N ARG A 86 -15.87 4.68 0.56
CA ARG A 86 -15.84 5.97 1.26
C ARG A 86 -17.09 6.80 0.96
N ILE A 87 -17.48 6.90 -0.31
CA ILE A 87 -18.67 7.65 -0.70
C ILE A 87 -19.93 7.01 -0.13
N SER A 88 -20.09 5.70 -0.25
CA SER A 88 -21.26 5.01 0.29
C SER A 88 -21.34 5.14 1.81
N GLY A 89 -20.21 5.04 2.52
CA GLY A 89 -20.13 5.28 3.95
C GLY A 89 -20.50 6.71 4.34
N GLN A 90 -20.07 7.71 3.57
CA GLN A 90 -20.44 9.11 3.81
C GLN A 90 -21.94 9.35 3.59
N ILE A 91 -22.52 8.83 2.51
CA ILE A 91 -23.95 8.95 2.21
C ILE A 91 -24.79 8.26 3.30
N CYS A 92 -24.43 7.03 3.66
CA CYS A 92 -25.10 6.28 4.73
C CYS A 92 -25.01 7.02 6.07
N GLY A 93 -23.83 7.55 6.40
CA GLY A 93 -23.62 8.38 7.59
C GLY A 93 -24.54 9.60 7.61
N CYS A 94 -24.60 10.37 6.52
CA CYS A 94 -25.49 11.52 6.42
C CYS A 94 -26.97 11.15 6.59
N ILE A 95 -27.43 10.08 5.95
CA ILE A 95 -28.82 9.60 6.08
C ILE A 95 -29.11 9.20 7.53
N SER A 96 -28.19 8.48 8.19
CA SER A 96 -28.35 8.06 9.58
C SER A 96 -28.43 9.24 10.55
N CYS A 97 -27.63 10.29 10.34
CA CYS A 97 -27.71 11.52 11.13
C CYS A 97 -29.05 12.23 10.96
N ILE A 98 -29.54 12.35 9.71
CA ILE A 98 -30.84 12.98 9.43
C ILE A 98 -31.97 12.18 10.11
N ALA A 99 -31.94 10.85 10.00
CA ALA A 99 -32.92 9.97 10.65
C ALA A 99 -32.88 10.08 12.18
N ALA A 100 -31.69 10.13 12.78
CA ALA A 100 -31.51 10.32 14.22
C ALA A 100 -32.07 11.68 14.68
N CYS A 101 -31.79 12.76 13.96
CA CYS A 101 -32.34 14.08 14.28
C CYS A 101 -33.87 14.10 14.16
N PHE A 102 -34.43 13.52 13.10
CA PHE A 102 -35.88 13.49 12.88
C PHE A 102 -36.62 12.69 13.95
N THR A 103 -36.09 11.53 14.33
CA THR A 103 -36.64 10.67 15.39
C THR A 103 -36.56 11.36 16.75
N THR A 104 -35.44 12.02 17.07
CA THR A 104 -35.25 12.80 18.31
C THR A 104 -36.30 13.92 18.43
N VAL A 105 -36.56 14.65 17.34
CA VAL A 105 -37.59 15.72 17.30
C VAL A 105 -39.00 15.15 17.43
N LYS A 106 -39.31 14.03 16.76
CA LYS A 106 -40.59 13.34 16.87
C LYS A 106 -40.87 12.88 18.31
N LEU A 107 -39.89 12.25 18.97
CA LEU A 107 -40.01 11.82 20.37
C LEU A 107 -40.18 13.01 21.33
N ALA A 108 -39.45 14.09 21.11
CA ALA A 108 -39.56 15.30 21.92
C ALA A 108 -40.98 15.91 21.82
N LYS A 109 -41.58 15.94 20.62
CA LYS A 109 -42.97 16.40 20.44
C LYS A 109 -44.02 15.52 21.13
N MET A 110 -43.74 14.24 21.35
CA MET A 110 -44.61 13.32 22.09
C MET A 110 -44.44 13.42 23.62
N GLY A 111 -43.62 14.35 24.13
CA GLY A 111 -43.38 14.54 25.57
C GLY A 111 -42.37 13.55 26.17
N ALA A 112 -41.80 12.65 25.37
CA ALA A 112 -40.84 11.63 25.79
C ALA A 112 -39.39 12.18 25.83
N ILE A 113 -39.17 13.27 26.60
CA ILE A 113 -37.91 14.03 26.59
C ILE A 113 -36.72 13.18 27.07
N ILE A 114 -36.90 12.39 28.14
CA ILE A 114 -35.83 11.53 28.69
C ILE A 114 -35.36 10.50 27.66
N TYR A 115 -36.31 9.85 26.97
CA TYR A 115 -36.00 8.86 25.93
C TYR A 115 -35.30 9.49 24.72
N SER A 116 -35.68 10.72 24.36
CA SER A 116 -35.06 11.48 23.27
C SER A 116 -33.58 11.78 23.56
N VAL A 117 -33.25 12.22 24.77
CA VAL A 117 -31.87 12.51 25.19
C VAL A 117 -31.03 11.23 25.24
N CYS A 118 -31.56 10.15 25.84
CA CYS A 118 -30.87 8.86 25.89
C CYS A 118 -30.58 8.33 24.48
N PHE A 119 -31.56 8.40 23.57
CA PHE A 119 -31.40 7.94 22.19
C PHE A 119 -30.33 8.74 21.44
N PHE A 120 -30.37 10.07 21.54
CA PHE A 120 -29.38 10.93 20.88
C PHE A 120 -27.95 10.68 21.41
N SER A 121 -27.80 10.49 22.72
CA SER A 121 -26.50 10.16 23.33
C SER A 121 -25.97 8.79 22.89
N ALA A 122 -26.84 7.79 22.74
CA ALA A 122 -26.48 6.47 22.23
C ALA A 122 -26.04 6.51 20.75
N CYS A 123 -26.69 7.33 19.92
CA CYS A 123 -26.28 7.53 18.54
C CYS A 123 -24.89 8.19 18.43
N ILE A 124 -24.57 9.17 19.27
CA ILE A 124 -23.25 9.83 19.24
C ILE A 124 -22.15 8.85 19.69
N THR A 125 -22.39 8.14 20.79
CA THR A 125 -21.40 7.19 21.34
C THR A 125 -21.09 6.05 20.35
N THR A 126 -22.10 5.52 19.66
CA THR A 126 -21.87 4.49 18.62
C THR A 126 -21.05 5.01 17.44
N VAL A 127 -21.30 6.23 16.96
CA VAL A 127 -20.49 6.86 15.89
C VAL A 127 -19.03 7.05 16.33
N LEU A 128 -18.80 7.45 17.59
CA LEU A 128 -17.45 7.58 18.14
C LEU A 128 -16.71 6.24 18.19
N ILE A 129 -17.37 5.18 18.66
CA ILE A 129 -16.79 3.84 18.73
C ILE A 129 -16.41 3.35 17.33
N VAL A 130 -17.32 3.46 16.35
CA VAL A 130 -17.04 3.06 14.96
C VAL A 130 -15.88 3.86 14.37
N SER A 131 -15.79 5.16 14.68
CA SER A 131 -14.70 6.02 14.23
C SER A 131 -13.34 5.57 14.80
N ILE A 132 -13.29 5.24 16.09
CA ILE A 132 -12.08 4.73 16.75
C ILE A 132 -11.67 3.38 16.15
N VAL A 133 -12.60 2.42 16.05
CA VAL A 133 -12.34 1.09 15.48
C VAL A 133 -11.82 1.20 14.04
N SER A 134 -12.39 2.09 13.23
CA SER A 134 -11.95 2.33 11.86
C SER A 134 -10.50 2.83 11.78
N ILE A 135 -10.10 3.72 12.71
CA ILE A 135 -8.71 4.21 12.81
C ILE A 135 -7.76 3.08 13.21
N TYR A 136 -8.14 2.24 14.17
CA TYR A 136 -7.33 1.10 14.61
C TYR A 136 -7.16 0.05 13.50
N LEU A 137 -8.23 -0.30 12.78
CA LEU A 137 -8.18 -1.20 11.64
C LEU A 137 -7.28 -0.67 10.52
N LYS A 138 -7.39 0.63 10.20
CA LYS A 138 -6.51 1.29 9.22
C LYS A 138 -5.04 1.20 9.62
N LYS A 139 -4.73 1.41 10.91
CA LYS A 139 -3.36 1.31 11.44
C LYS A 139 -2.82 -0.13 11.39
N SER A 140 -3.68 -1.13 11.63
CA SER A 140 -3.32 -2.56 11.52
C SER A 140 -3.01 -2.97 10.06
N SER A 141 -3.85 -2.55 9.11
CA SER A 141 -3.66 -2.85 7.68
C SER A 141 -2.36 -2.27 7.10
N GLN A 142 -1.97 -1.07 7.53
CA GLN A 142 -0.69 -0.47 7.11
C GLN A 142 0.54 -1.23 7.63
N ARG A 143 0.47 -1.81 8.84
CA ARG A 143 1.57 -2.60 9.41
C ARG A 143 1.82 -3.89 8.63
N GLN A 144 0.78 -4.58 8.18
CA GLN A 144 0.86 -5.81 7.37
C GLN A 144 1.56 -5.56 6.02
N PHE A 145 1.30 -4.40 5.39
CA PHE A 145 1.91 -4.03 4.12
C PHE A 145 3.40 -3.66 4.24
N THR A 146 3.87 -3.35 5.46
CA THR A 146 5.28 -2.99 5.69
C THR A 146 6.15 -4.21 6.04
N GLN A 147 5.55 -5.37 6.35
CA GLN A 147 6.28 -6.60 6.68
C GLN A 147 6.37 -7.61 5.53
N THR A 148 5.60 -7.40 4.46
CA THR A 148 5.61 -8.26 3.26
C THR A 148 6.59 -7.76 2.17
N PHE A 149 7.37 -6.71 2.44
CA PHE A 149 8.41 -6.17 1.55
C PHE A 149 9.73 -5.95 2.28
#